data_AF-A0A7C4ZXN3-F1
#
_entry.id   AF-A0A7C4ZXN3-F1
#
_cell.length_a   1.000
_cell.length_b   1.000
_cell.length_c   1.000
_cell.angle_alpha   90.00
_cell.angle_beta   90.00
_cell.angle_gamma   90.00
#
_symmetry.space_group_name_H-M   'P 1'
#
loop_
_entity.id
_entity.type
_entity.pdbx_description
1 polymer ?
#
loop_
_entity_poly.entity_id
_entity_poly.type
_entity_poly.pdbx_seq_one_letter_code
_entity_poly.pdbx_strand_id
1 'polypeptide(L)'
;MANALNRTIQPGEIVVMSAAYYKGNTPKDRAFICQSGFGLDTFTFGGKIFGRWADGSGNDEVSGYEIDPAETRKFQQATRSSR
;
A
#
# COMPACT_ATOMS: atom_id res chain seq x y z
N MET A 1 -14.60 8.39 -1.64
CA MET A 1 -13.25 9.01 -1.60
C MET A 1 -12.35 8.27 -2.59
N ALA A 2 -11.20 8.82 -2.99
CA ALA A 2 -10.18 8.10 -3.77
C ALA A 2 -8.96 7.80 -2.88
N ASN A 3 -8.20 6.73 -3.14
CA ASN A 3 -6.92 6.49 -2.46
C ASN A 3 -5.86 7.53 -2.90
N ALA A 4 -4.72 7.58 -2.22
CA ALA A 4 -3.65 8.53 -2.54
C ALA A 4 -3.05 8.35 -3.95
N LEU A 5 -3.21 7.16 -4.55
CA LEU A 5 -2.76 6.89 -5.92
C LEU A 5 -3.75 7.38 -6.98
N ASN A 6 -4.95 7.80 -6.58
CA ASN A 6 -6.06 8.24 -7.44
C ASN A 6 -6.36 7.26 -8.59
N ARG A 7 -6.24 5.96 -8.33
CA ARG A 7 -6.58 4.88 -9.26
C ARG A 7 -6.96 3.60 -8.52
N THR A 8 -7.53 2.64 -9.24
CA THR A 8 -7.75 1.30 -8.70
C THR A 8 -6.43 0.60 -8.41
N ILE A 9 -6.29 0.08 -7.20
CA ILE A 9 -5.21 -0.80 -6.74
C ILE A 9 -5.62 -2.24 -7.07
N GLN A 10 -4.67 -3.06 -7.49
CA GLN A 10 -4.97 -4.48 -7.78
C GLN A 10 -4.78 -5.36 -6.54
N PRO A 11 -5.56 -6.44 -6.37
CA PRO A 11 -5.25 -7.46 -5.37
C PRO A 11 -3.83 -8.01 -5.58
N GLY A 12 -3.07 -8.12 -4.49
CA GLY A 12 -1.66 -8.51 -4.49
C GLY A 12 -0.67 -7.40 -4.87
N GLU A 13 -1.16 -6.20 -5.21
CA GLU A 13 -0.29 -5.06 -5.47
C GLU A 13 0.43 -4.61 -4.19
N ILE A 14 1.71 -4.28 -4.32
CA ILE A 14 2.51 -3.73 -3.23
C ILE A 14 2.47 -2.21 -3.30
N VAL A 15 2.03 -1.58 -2.22
CA VAL A 15 2.07 -0.14 -2.00
C VAL A 15 3.00 0.18 -0.83
N VAL A 16 3.53 1.39 -0.77
CA VAL A 16 4.41 1.82 0.31
C VAL A 16 3.68 2.86 1.16
N MET A 17 3.62 2.63 2.47
CA MET A 17 3.03 3.59 3.41
C MET A 17 3.97 4.77 3.66
N SER A 18 3.38 5.94 3.88
CA SER A 18 4.12 7.16 4.19
C SER A 18 4.83 7.07 5.54
N ALA A 19 6.07 7.59 5.55
CA ALA A 19 6.87 7.76 6.76
C ALA A 19 6.19 8.68 7.81
N ALA A 20 5.21 9.48 7.40
CA ALA A 20 4.47 10.37 8.30
C ALA A 20 3.56 9.60 9.27
N TYR A 21 3.10 8.40 8.89
CA TYR A 21 2.16 7.60 9.68
C TYR A 21 2.78 6.30 10.19
N TYR A 22 3.75 5.73 9.46
CA TYR A 22 4.34 4.43 9.78
C TYR A 22 5.84 4.53 10.03
N LYS A 23 6.29 3.82 11.07
CA LYS A 23 7.72 3.70 11.41
C LYS A 23 8.42 2.78 10.41
N GLY A 24 9.70 3.03 10.16
CA GLY A 24 10.53 2.26 9.22
C GLY A 24 11.56 3.16 8.55
N ASN A 25 12.79 2.68 8.42
CA ASN A 25 13.89 3.48 7.84
C ASN A 25 13.93 3.35 6.32
N THR A 26 13.33 2.30 5.78
CA THR A 26 13.32 2.01 4.34
C THR A 26 11.89 1.82 3.82
N PRO A 27 11.66 2.03 2.50
CA PRO A 27 10.37 1.71 1.87
C PRO A 27 9.95 0.25 2.05
N LYS A 28 10.91 -0.67 2.20
CA LYS A 28 10.64 -2.10 2.41
C LYS A 28 9.97 -2.36 3.77
N ASP A 29 10.36 -1.62 4.79
CA ASP A 29 9.79 -1.75 6.15
C ASP A 29 8.32 -1.28 6.18
N ARG A 30 7.92 -0.43 5.22
CA ARG A 30 6.57 0.13 5.09
C ARG A 30 5.81 -0.42 3.88
N ALA A 31 6.30 -1.49 3.27
CA ALA A 31 5.67 -2.10 2.11
C ALA A 31 4.49 -2.96 2.55
N PHE A 32 3.34 -2.74 1.92
CA PHE A 32 2.07 -3.37 2.25
C PHE A 32 1.48 -4.04 1.01
N ILE A 33 1.11 -5.32 1.15
CA ILE A 33 0.52 -6.13 0.09
C ILE A 33 -1.00 -6.05 0.23
N CYS A 34 -1.65 -5.37 -0.70
CA CYS A 34 -3.10 -5.15 -0.68
C CYS A 34 -3.87 -6.43 -1.00
N GLN A 35 -4.92 -6.74 -0.22
CA GLN A 35 -5.76 -7.93 -0.45
C GLN A 35 -7.21 -7.57 -0.75
N SER A 36 -7.78 -6.62 -0.02
CA SER A 36 -9.16 -6.15 -0.25
C SER A 36 -9.37 -4.74 0.28
N GLY A 37 -10.43 -4.08 -0.17
CA GLY A 37 -10.94 -2.88 0.46
C GLY A 37 -10.86 -1.60 -0.38
N PHE A 38 -10.88 -0.46 0.30
CA PHE A 38 -11.02 0.85 -0.32
C PHE A 38 -9.92 1.14 -1.35
N GLY A 39 -10.33 1.43 -2.58
CA GLY A 39 -9.39 1.70 -3.67
C GLY A 39 -8.96 0.44 -4.44
N LEU A 40 -9.23 -0.77 -3.94
CA LEU A 40 -9.36 -1.97 -4.76
C LEU A 40 -10.80 -2.06 -5.29
N ASP A 41 -11.75 -1.87 -4.38
CA ASP A 41 -13.17 -1.72 -4.67
C ASP A 41 -13.68 -0.34 -4.23
N THR A 42 -14.36 0.36 -5.11
CA THR A 42 -14.84 1.74 -4.89
C THR A 42 -15.96 1.84 -3.85
N PHE A 43 -16.64 0.73 -3.56
CA PHE A 43 -17.79 0.66 -2.63
C PHE A 43 -17.46 0.14 -1.23
N THR A 44 -16.18 -0.07 -0.91
CA THR A 44 -15.81 -0.59 0.42
C THR A 44 -16.10 0.44 1.51
N PHE A 45 -17.00 0.09 2.45
CA PHE A 45 -17.30 0.91 3.63
C PHE A 45 -16.06 1.01 4.54
N GLY A 46 -15.82 2.21 5.10
CA GLY A 46 -14.77 2.45 6.09
C GLY A 46 -13.47 3.06 5.56
N GLY A 47 -13.24 3.11 4.24
CA GLY A 47 -12.04 3.77 3.67
C GLY A 47 -10.72 3.05 3.96
N LYS A 48 -10.79 1.80 4.43
CA LYS A 48 -9.63 0.97 4.81
C LYS A 48 -9.26 -0.02 3.71
N ILE A 49 -7.96 -0.31 3.63
CA ILE A 49 -7.36 -1.37 2.84
C ILE A 49 -6.89 -2.45 3.81
N PHE A 50 -7.33 -3.68 3.57
CA PHE A 50 -6.90 -4.86 4.29
C PHE A 50 -5.82 -5.56 3.51
N GLY A 51 -4.82 -6.07 4.21
CA GLY A 51 -3.69 -6.74 3.59
C GLY A 51 -2.68 -7.22 4.60
N ARG A 52 -1.44 -7.37 4.14
CA ARG A 52 -0.33 -7.83 4.97
C ARG A 52 0.95 -7.05 4.71
N TRP A 53 1.77 -6.89 5.74
CA TRP A 53 3.08 -6.29 5.62
C TRP A 53 4.05 -7.21 4.86
N ALA A 54 4.85 -6.63 3.97
CA ALA A 54 5.79 -7.38 3.13
C ALA A 54 6.99 -7.94 3.91
N ASP A 55 7.25 -7.43 5.11
CA ASP A 55 8.29 -7.92 6.04
C ASP A 55 7.85 -9.16 6.82
N GLY A 56 6.57 -9.55 6.73
CA GLY A 56 5.98 -10.68 7.44
C GLY A 56 5.49 -10.39 8.86
N SER A 57 5.47 -9.12 9.29
CA SER A 57 5.02 -8.72 10.64
C SER A 57 3.54 -9.02 10.93
N GLY A 58 2.71 -9.18 9.90
CA GLY A 58 1.34 -9.66 10.03
C GLY A 58 0.35 -9.09 9.01
N ASN A 59 -0.93 -9.35 9.25
CA ASN A 59 -2.05 -8.74 8.54
C ASN A 59 -2.52 -7.49 9.30
N ASP A 60 -2.96 -6.47 8.58
CA ASP A 60 -3.41 -5.20 9.18
C ASP A 60 -4.47 -4.50 8.32
N GLU A 61 -5.07 -3.43 8.86
CA GLU A 61 -5.91 -2.49 8.13
C GLU A 61 -5.29 -1.09 8.08
N VAL A 62 -5.08 -0.57 6.87
CA VAL A 62 -4.47 0.75 6.65
C VAL A 62 -5.43 1.67 5.91
N SER A 63 -5.22 2.98 6.01
CA SER A 63 -6.04 3.92 5.23
C SER A 63 -5.45 4.15 3.84
N GLY A 64 -6.28 4.18 2.79
CA GLY A 64 -5.80 4.41 1.42
C GLY A 64 -5.14 5.78 1.20
N TYR A 65 -5.35 6.75 2.10
CA TYR A 65 -4.72 8.07 2.06
C TYR A 65 -3.31 8.10 2.69
N GLU A 66 -2.94 7.05 3.43
CA GLU A 66 -1.63 6.92 4.09
C GLU A 66 -0.54 6.39 3.14
N ILE A 67 -0.92 5.99 1.93
CA ILE A 67 0.00 5.55 0.87
C ILE A 67 0.87 6.73 0.43
N ASP A 68 2.18 6.50 0.31
CA ASP A 68 3.10 7.42 -0.37
C ASP A 68 3.17 7.09 -1.88
N PRO A 69 2.63 7.95 -2.76
CA PRO A 69 2.60 7.66 -4.19
C PRO A 69 3.99 7.65 -4.83
N ALA A 70 4.92 8.46 -4.32
CA ALA A 70 6.26 8.59 -4.90
C ALA A 70 7.13 7.38 -4.53
N GLU A 71 7.11 6.97 -3.26
CA GLU A 71 7.83 5.76 -2.83
C GLU A 71 7.22 4.49 -3.43
N THR A 72 5.89 4.40 -3.53
CA THR A 72 5.22 3.27 -4.17
C THR A 72 5.72 3.08 -5.61
N ARG A 73 5.76 4.15 -6.41
CA ARG A 73 6.26 4.09 -7.79
C ARG A 73 7.71 3.64 -7.86
N LYS A 74 8.59 4.22 -7.03
CA LYS A 74 10.02 3.85 -6.97
C LYS A 74 10.21 2.39 -6.59
N PHE A 75 9.48 1.92 -5.58
CA PHE A 75 9.56 0.53 -5.10
C PHE A 75 9.12 -0.47 -6.18
N GLN A 76 8.00 -0.20 -6.84
CA GLN A 76 7.47 -1.03 -7.93
C GLN A 76 8.40 -1.08 -9.15
N GLN A 77 9.07 0.04 -9.48
CA GLN A 77 10.07 0.07 -10.55
C GLN A 77 11.31 -0.76 -10.19
N ALA A 78 11.84 -0.61 -8.97
CA ALA A 78 13.01 -1.34 -8.51
C ALA A 78 12.81 -2.86 -8.47
N THR A 79 11.60 -3.31 -8.10
CA THR A 79 11.25 -4.75 -8.07
C THR A 79 11.02 -5.33 -9.47
N ARG A 80 10.63 -4.52 -10.46
CA ARG A 80 10.50 -4.97 -11.86
C ARG A 80 11.85 -5.11 -12.57
N SER A 81 12.81 -4.24 -12.29
CA SER A 81 14.14 -4.29 -12.92
C SER A 81 15.04 -5.42 -12.39
N SER A 82 14.63 -6.11 -11.34
CA SER A 82 15.38 -7.22 -10.73
C SER A 82 14.96 -8.60 -11.25
N ARG A 83 14.13 -8.66 -12.30
CA ARG A 83 13.70 -9.87 -13.02
C ARG A 83 14.16 -9.81 -14.46
#